data_AF-A0A950GBU7-F1
#
_entry.id   AF-A0A950GBU7-F1
#
_cell.length_a   1.000
_cell.length_b   1.000
_cell.length_c   1.000
_cell.angle_alpha   90.00
_cell.angle_beta   90.00
_cell.angle_gamma   90.00
#
_symmetry.space_group_name_H-M   'P 1'
#
loop_
_entity.id
_entity.type
_entity.pdbx_description
1 polymer ?
#
loop_
_entity_poly.entity_id
_entity_poly.type
_entity_poly.pdbx_seq_one_letter_code
_entity_poly.pdbx_strand_id
1 'polypeptide(L)'
;MALKDKIKTALDETRMLILGTQVLLGFQFRGAFEEGFESLPAHVRSADAAALALMLLTAALLITPSAYHRIAEGGTATGHVHNVITWFAAAALLPLAISLGLDTFIGIDRIAGRWAGILAGVGFAALALLGWYAVEAIVSRRVGEMQRRETASQASTVEDTPLHTRIEQMLTESRVILPGVQALFGFQLAIVLTNAFERVPGTSKLVHGLAVGLVVLAMILLMAPAAYHRIVYAGSDAPEFLQVSGWLVAAATLPLAFGLAGDTYVVFAKITESASSGAAAALVALVVLLGLWHVYPLAVRRRRQAEISVQRLAGELFHYIVFRAGPHCDGEGKGDNLRSGGGVASLRRPFSGSLRITA
;
A
#
# COMPACT_ATOMS: atom_id res chain seq x y z
N MET A 1 21.70 9.82 3.66
CA MET A 1 21.10 8.48 3.51
C MET A 1 20.50 8.38 2.12
N ALA A 2 20.75 7.28 1.39
CA ALA A 2 20.19 7.08 0.07
C ALA A 2 18.65 6.93 0.15
N LEU A 3 17.94 7.25 -0.93
CA LEU A 3 16.48 7.25 -0.93
C LEU A 3 15.93 5.82 -0.74
N LYS A 4 16.60 4.83 -1.35
CA LYS A 4 16.28 3.41 -1.17
C LYS A 4 16.34 2.96 0.30
N ASP A 5 17.29 3.49 1.07
CA ASP A 5 17.44 3.16 2.49
C ASP A 5 16.34 3.83 3.31
N LYS A 6 16.01 5.11 3.00
CA LYS A 6 14.87 5.81 3.64
C LYS A 6 13.54 5.09 3.42
N ILE A 7 13.30 4.58 2.20
CA ILE A 7 12.09 3.80 1.89
C ILE A 7 12.07 2.48 2.66
N LYS A 8 13.21 1.76 2.74
CA LYS A 8 13.30 0.53 3.53
C LYS A 8 12.98 0.79 5.00
N THR A 9 13.59 1.81 5.60
CA THR A 9 13.31 2.21 6.99
C THR A 9 11.84 2.57 7.19
N ALA A 10 11.25 3.38 6.30
CA ALA A 10 9.84 3.76 6.41
C ALA A 10 8.87 2.56 6.28
N LEU A 11 9.22 1.57 5.44
CA LEU A 11 8.45 0.32 5.33
C LEU A 11 8.58 -0.53 6.60
N ASP A 12 9.78 -0.62 7.18
CA ASP A 12 10.01 -1.33 8.45
C ASP A 12 9.30 -0.64 9.62
N GLU A 13 9.22 0.69 9.63
CA GLU A 13 8.42 1.47 10.58
C GLU A 13 6.92 1.19 10.43
N THR A 14 6.43 1.20 9.19
CA THR A 14 5.03 0.84 8.87
C THR A 14 4.73 -0.59 9.35
N ARG A 15 5.69 -1.51 9.23
CA ARG A 15 5.56 -2.89 9.72
C ARG A 15 5.40 -2.96 11.25
N MET A 16 6.06 -2.09 12.01
CA MET A 16 5.89 -2.05 13.46
C MET A 16 4.48 -1.58 13.84
N LEU A 17 3.95 -0.57 13.15
CA LEU A 17 2.62 -0.02 13.40
C LEU A 17 1.48 -0.96 12.96
N ILE A 18 1.66 -1.64 11.84
CA ILE A 18 0.60 -2.47 11.26
C ILE A 18 0.32 -3.72 12.09
N LEU A 19 1.34 -4.30 12.73
CA LEU A 19 1.19 -5.54 13.49
C LEU A 19 0.19 -5.35 14.65
N GLY A 20 0.29 -4.25 15.39
CA GLY A 20 -0.65 -3.92 16.46
C GLY A 20 -2.07 -3.71 15.93
N THR A 21 -2.20 -2.93 14.85
CA THR A 21 -3.50 -2.65 14.20
C THR A 21 -4.18 -3.94 13.74
N GLN A 22 -3.43 -4.86 13.12
CA GLN A 22 -3.97 -6.10 12.58
C GLN A 22 -4.46 -7.06 13.67
N VAL A 23 -3.73 -7.16 14.78
CA VAL A 23 -4.16 -7.97 15.92
C VAL A 23 -5.44 -7.40 16.53
N LEU A 24 -5.50 -6.08 16.75
CA LEU A 24 -6.69 -5.42 17.29
C LEU A 24 -7.90 -5.56 16.37
N LEU A 25 -7.73 -5.40 15.06
CA LEU A 25 -8.79 -5.60 14.07
C LEU A 25 -9.39 -7.01 14.18
N GLY A 26 -8.53 -8.03 14.29
CA GLY A 26 -8.97 -9.41 14.44
C GLY A 26 -9.72 -9.67 15.75
N PHE A 27 -9.29 -9.06 16.86
CA PHE A 27 -10.02 -9.08 18.13
C PHE A 27 -11.38 -8.39 18.02
N GLN A 28 -11.48 -7.23 17.36
CA GLN A 28 -12.75 -6.52 17.19
C GLN A 28 -13.74 -7.33 16.34
N PHE A 29 -13.30 -7.95 15.23
CA PHE A 29 -14.17 -8.86 14.46
C PHE A 29 -14.68 -10.03 15.30
N ARG A 30 -13.83 -10.59 16.17
CA ARG A 30 -14.22 -11.66 17.08
C ARG A 30 -15.13 -11.17 18.21
N GLY A 31 -14.94 -9.94 18.71
CA GLY A 31 -15.62 -9.39 19.88
C GLY A 31 -17.14 -9.43 19.79
N ALA A 32 -17.70 -9.16 18.60
CA ALA A 32 -19.14 -9.24 18.35
C ALA A 32 -19.74 -10.64 18.55
N PHE A 33 -18.92 -11.69 18.58
CA PHE A 33 -19.30 -13.09 18.73
C PHE A 33 -19.04 -13.65 20.14
N GLU A 34 -18.50 -12.86 21.06
CA GLU A 34 -18.30 -13.29 22.44
C GLU A 34 -19.60 -13.19 23.25
N GLU A 35 -19.77 -14.08 24.23
CA GLU A 35 -21.01 -14.17 25.02
C GLU A 35 -21.35 -12.87 25.77
N GLY A 36 -20.32 -12.09 26.13
CA GLY A 36 -20.49 -10.80 26.79
C GLY A 36 -21.11 -9.71 25.91
N PHE A 37 -21.14 -9.87 24.58
CA PHE A 37 -21.56 -8.83 23.64
C PHE A 37 -23.08 -8.61 23.64
N GLU A 38 -23.89 -9.67 23.72
CA GLU A 38 -25.37 -9.58 23.72
C GLU A 38 -25.91 -8.82 24.94
N SER A 39 -25.17 -8.85 26.05
CA SER A 39 -25.50 -8.11 27.28
C SER A 39 -25.20 -6.61 27.20
N LEU A 40 -24.54 -6.13 26.15
CA LEU A 40 -24.10 -4.74 26.06
C LEU A 40 -25.24 -3.78 25.71
N PRO A 41 -25.28 -2.58 26.34
CA PRO A 41 -26.18 -1.51 25.94
C PRO A 41 -26.00 -1.15 24.45
N ALA A 42 -27.09 -0.73 23.80
CA ALA A 42 -27.09 -0.40 22.37
C ALA A 42 -26.03 0.64 21.98
N HIS A 43 -25.77 1.64 22.83
CA HIS A 43 -24.77 2.67 22.57
C HIS A 43 -23.32 2.13 22.60
N VAL A 44 -23.05 1.09 23.40
CA VAL A 44 -21.74 0.40 23.45
C VAL A 44 -21.57 -0.47 22.21
N ARG A 45 -22.63 -1.17 21.79
CA ARG A 45 -22.64 -1.93 20.52
C ARG A 45 -22.40 -1.03 19.30
N SER A 46 -22.99 0.17 19.26
CA SER A 46 -22.71 1.14 18.19
C SER A 46 -21.29 1.71 18.26
N ALA A 47 -20.74 1.88 19.46
CA ALA A 47 -19.35 2.32 19.64
C ALA A 47 -18.36 1.26 19.13
N ASP A 48 -18.65 -0.03 19.37
CA ASP A 48 -17.88 -1.16 18.85
C ASP A 48 -17.89 -1.20 17.31
N ALA A 49 -19.06 -1.05 16.69
CA ALA A 49 -19.16 -0.94 15.23
C ALA A 49 -18.38 0.27 14.66
N ALA A 50 -18.40 1.41 15.36
CA ALA A 50 -17.64 2.59 14.95
C ALA A 50 -16.11 2.38 15.12
N ALA A 51 -15.69 1.75 16.22
CA ALA A 51 -14.29 1.38 16.45
C ALA A 51 -13.79 0.43 15.35
N LEU A 52 -14.59 -0.59 15.00
CA LEU A 52 -14.28 -1.53 13.93
C LEU A 52 -14.12 -0.83 12.57
N ALA A 53 -15.01 0.10 12.22
CA ALA A 53 -14.90 0.86 10.97
C ALA A 53 -13.62 1.71 10.93
N LEU A 54 -13.26 2.35 12.05
CA LEU A 54 -12.03 3.15 12.17
C LEU A 54 -10.77 2.29 12.13
N MET A 55 -10.80 1.11 12.76
CA MET A 55 -9.69 0.16 12.74
C MET A 55 -9.48 -0.42 11.34
N LEU A 56 -10.57 -0.71 10.62
CA LEU A 56 -10.51 -1.15 9.23
C LEU A 56 -9.94 -0.06 8.32
N LEU A 57 -10.36 1.20 8.52
CA LEU A 57 -9.79 2.35 7.81
C LEU A 57 -8.28 2.49 8.11
N THR A 58 -7.88 2.31 9.37
CA THR A 58 -6.47 2.36 9.79
C THR A 58 -5.65 1.29 9.07
N ALA A 59 -6.12 0.05 9.06
CA ALA A 59 -5.48 -1.05 8.35
C ALA A 59 -5.41 -0.76 6.83
N ALA A 60 -6.48 -0.21 6.25
CA ALA A 60 -6.49 0.18 4.84
C ALA A 60 -5.42 1.23 4.52
N LEU A 61 -5.30 2.28 5.35
CA LEU A 61 -4.30 3.34 5.20
C LEU A 61 -2.86 2.79 5.36
N LEU A 62 -2.61 1.90 6.31
CA LEU A 62 -1.27 1.32 6.54
C LEU A 62 -0.82 0.34 5.45
N ILE A 63 -1.75 -0.33 4.76
CA ILE A 63 -1.44 -1.24 3.64
C ILE A 63 -1.25 -0.47 2.32
N THR A 64 -1.86 0.72 2.21
CA THR A 64 -1.85 1.52 0.98
C THR A 64 -0.45 1.83 0.43
N PRO A 65 0.56 2.20 1.23
CA PRO A 65 1.89 2.50 0.71
C PRO A 65 2.55 1.31 0.01
N SER A 66 2.38 0.09 0.53
CA SER A 66 2.89 -1.14 -0.11
C SER A 66 2.19 -1.39 -1.45
N ALA A 67 0.86 -1.25 -1.49
CA ALA A 67 0.09 -1.37 -2.72
C ALA A 67 0.49 -0.29 -3.75
N TYR A 68 0.70 0.95 -3.28
CA TYR A 68 1.14 2.07 -4.11
C TYR A 68 2.53 1.85 -4.71
N HIS A 69 3.52 1.50 -3.88
CA HIS A 69 4.89 1.29 -4.33
C HIS A 69 4.96 0.18 -5.39
N ARG A 70 4.15 -0.88 -5.25
CA ARG A 70 4.12 -1.98 -6.20
C ARG A 70 3.33 -1.68 -7.48
N ILE A 71 2.13 -1.11 -7.38
CA ILE A 71 1.22 -0.92 -8.51
C ILE A 71 1.56 0.32 -9.33
N ALA A 72 1.88 1.44 -8.66
CA ALA A 72 2.13 2.71 -9.31
C ALA A 72 3.59 2.86 -9.79
N GLU A 73 4.55 2.37 -9.00
CA GLU A 73 5.98 2.66 -9.19
C GLU A 73 6.79 1.41 -9.56
N GLY A 74 6.14 0.23 -9.65
CA GLY A 74 6.78 -1.03 -10.00
C GLY A 74 7.90 -1.46 -9.04
N GLY A 75 7.88 -0.98 -7.79
CA GLY A 75 8.94 -1.20 -6.81
C GLY A 75 10.22 -0.40 -7.10
N THR A 76 10.13 0.78 -7.73
CA THR A 76 11.26 1.70 -7.88
C THR A 76 11.26 2.77 -6.79
N ALA A 77 12.44 3.08 -6.25
CA ALA A 77 12.59 4.10 -5.21
C ALA A 77 12.48 5.50 -5.82
N THR A 78 11.36 6.19 -5.53
CA THR A 78 11.14 7.58 -5.94
C THR A 78 10.81 8.46 -4.73
N GLY A 79 11.16 9.75 -4.77
CA GLY A 79 10.89 10.67 -3.67
C GLY A 79 9.39 10.77 -3.34
N HIS A 80 8.53 10.56 -4.35
CA HIS A 80 7.10 10.52 -4.16
C HIS A 80 6.64 9.31 -3.32
N VAL A 81 7.25 8.14 -3.48
CA VAL A 81 6.95 6.94 -2.64
C VAL A 81 7.20 7.24 -1.18
N HIS A 82 8.33 7.88 -0.86
CA HIS A 82 8.64 8.24 0.52
C HIS A 82 7.57 9.17 1.12
N ASN A 83 7.16 10.21 0.39
CA ASN A 83 6.10 11.12 0.84
C ASN A 83 4.74 10.41 1.02
N VAL A 84 4.40 9.49 0.12
CA VAL A 84 3.19 8.68 0.22
C VAL A 84 3.23 7.81 1.48
N ILE A 85 4.33 7.08 1.72
CA ILE A 85 4.48 6.24 2.93
C ILE A 85 4.29 7.09 4.18
N THR A 86 5.01 8.20 4.30
CA THR A 86 4.94 9.07 5.50
C THR A 86 3.55 9.66 5.70
N TRP A 87 2.90 10.15 4.63
CA TRP A 87 1.58 10.75 4.74
C TRP A 87 0.51 9.74 5.14
N PHE A 88 0.49 8.55 4.55
CA PHE A 88 -0.48 7.51 4.90
C PHE A 88 -0.24 6.94 6.30
N ALA A 89 1.02 6.75 6.69
CA ALA A 89 1.36 6.34 8.06
C ALA A 89 0.89 7.37 9.08
N ALA A 90 1.14 8.66 8.84
CA ALA A 90 0.65 9.74 9.70
C ALA A 90 -0.88 9.83 9.70
N ALA A 91 -1.54 9.69 8.54
CA ALA A 91 -3.00 9.75 8.43
C ALA A 91 -3.69 8.59 9.15
N ALA A 92 -3.05 7.41 9.25
CA ALA A 92 -3.58 6.24 9.93
C ALA A 92 -3.62 6.39 11.46
N LEU A 93 -2.76 7.23 12.05
CA LEU A 93 -2.71 7.40 13.51
C LEU A 93 -3.98 8.04 14.09
N LEU A 94 -4.65 8.92 13.33
CA LEU A 94 -5.89 9.56 13.78
C LEU A 94 -7.05 8.57 13.97
N PRO A 95 -7.47 7.78 12.96
CA PRO A 95 -8.52 6.79 13.16
C PRO A 95 -8.11 5.71 14.16
N LEU A 96 -6.82 5.35 14.23
CA LEU A 96 -6.30 4.43 15.25
C LEU A 96 -6.51 4.96 16.67
N ALA A 97 -6.16 6.23 16.93
CA ALA A 97 -6.33 6.85 18.25
C ALA A 97 -7.79 6.88 18.68
N ILE A 98 -8.69 7.21 17.75
CA ILE A 98 -10.13 7.25 18.02
C ILE A 98 -10.65 5.83 18.28
N SER A 99 -10.25 4.83 17.49
CA SER A 99 -10.63 3.43 17.72
C SER A 99 -10.17 2.97 19.10
N LEU A 100 -8.91 3.20 19.47
CA LEU A 100 -8.39 2.81 20.78
C LEU A 100 -9.12 3.51 21.94
N GLY A 101 -9.51 4.77 21.75
CA GLY A 101 -10.36 5.49 22.71
C GLY A 101 -11.73 4.86 22.86
N LEU A 102 -12.36 4.41 21.77
CA LEU A 102 -13.63 3.69 21.80
C LEU A 102 -13.48 2.31 22.45
N ASP A 103 -12.43 1.56 22.13
CA ASP A 103 -12.12 0.27 22.76
C ASP A 103 -11.93 0.42 24.27
N THR A 104 -11.23 1.49 24.68
CA THR A 104 -11.04 1.84 26.11
C THR A 104 -12.37 2.23 26.77
N PHE A 105 -13.21 3.02 26.08
CA PHE A 105 -14.55 3.36 26.55
C PHE A 105 -15.39 2.09 26.79
N ILE A 106 -15.42 1.16 25.83
CA ILE A 106 -16.17 -0.11 25.93
C ILE A 106 -15.70 -0.94 27.13
N GLY A 107 -14.39 -1.06 27.32
CA GLY A 107 -13.81 -1.82 28.42
C GLY A 107 -14.12 -1.21 29.81
N ILE A 108 -13.99 0.11 29.94
CA ILE A 108 -14.17 0.79 31.23
C ILE A 108 -15.65 1.01 31.56
N ASP A 109 -16.52 1.24 30.57
CA ASP A 109 -17.98 1.36 30.76
C ASP A 109 -18.53 0.15 31.51
N ARG A 110 -18.02 -1.05 31.18
CA ARG A 110 -18.41 -2.32 31.82
C ARG A 110 -17.98 -2.44 33.29
N ILE A 111 -16.90 -1.77 33.71
CA ILE A 111 -16.30 -1.95 35.04
C ILE A 111 -16.67 -0.80 35.97
N ALA A 112 -16.58 0.44 35.51
CA ALA A 112 -16.68 1.66 36.31
C ALA A 112 -17.85 2.57 35.88
N GLY A 113 -18.65 2.14 34.91
CA GLY A 113 -19.81 2.87 34.40
C GLY A 113 -19.46 3.93 33.35
N ARG A 114 -20.53 4.49 32.75
CA ARG A 114 -20.45 5.33 31.54
C ARG A 114 -19.57 6.56 31.64
N TRP A 115 -19.66 7.31 32.72
CA TRP A 115 -18.87 8.54 32.86
C TRP A 115 -17.38 8.24 33.00
N ALA A 116 -17.01 7.21 33.76
CA ALA A 116 -15.63 6.74 33.83
C ALA A 116 -15.15 6.25 32.47
N GLY A 117 -15.99 5.52 31.73
CA GLY A 117 -15.71 5.08 30.36
C GLY A 117 -15.43 6.25 29.42
N ILE A 118 -16.29 7.27 29.41
CA ILE A 118 -16.13 8.44 28.53
C ILE A 118 -14.83 9.19 28.86
N LEU A 119 -14.57 9.44 30.15
CA LEU A 119 -13.36 10.13 30.57
C LEU A 119 -12.10 9.33 30.22
N ALA A 120 -12.11 8.01 30.42
CA ALA A 120 -10.99 7.15 30.07
C ALA A 120 -10.77 7.08 28.55
N GLY A 121 -11.84 6.88 27.76
CA GLY A 121 -11.75 6.79 26.30
C GLY A 121 -11.28 8.10 25.66
N VAL A 122 -11.87 9.23 26.06
CA VAL A 122 -11.44 10.57 25.57
C VAL A 122 -10.04 10.89 26.05
N GLY A 123 -9.72 10.61 27.33
CA GLY A 123 -8.40 10.83 27.89
C GLY A 123 -7.30 10.03 27.19
N PHE A 124 -7.57 8.74 26.89
CA PHE A 124 -6.63 7.87 26.19
C PHE A 124 -6.45 8.28 24.73
N ALA A 125 -7.53 8.60 24.01
CA ALA A 125 -7.45 9.11 22.64
C ALA A 125 -6.67 10.44 22.58
N ALA A 126 -6.94 11.36 23.50
CA ALA A 126 -6.22 12.63 23.59
C ALA A 126 -4.74 12.42 23.91
N LEU A 127 -4.41 11.52 24.85
CA LEU A 127 -3.04 11.17 25.18
C LEU A 127 -2.30 10.58 23.98
N ALA A 128 -2.94 9.67 23.22
CA ALA A 128 -2.39 9.08 22.01
C ALA A 128 -2.12 10.15 20.94
N LEU A 129 -3.11 11.02 20.67
CA LEU A 129 -2.97 12.10 19.69
C LEU A 129 -1.90 13.13 20.09
N LEU A 130 -1.83 13.49 21.38
CA LEU A 130 -0.79 14.37 21.89
C LEU A 130 0.59 13.72 21.79
N GLY A 131 0.73 12.45 22.17
CA GLY A 131 1.98 11.73 22.08
C GLY A 131 2.49 11.60 20.65
N TRP A 132 1.61 11.27 19.71
CA TRP A 132 1.96 11.05 18.30
C TRP A 132 2.16 12.37 17.54
N TYR A 133 1.21 13.30 17.59
CA TYR A 133 1.26 14.52 16.78
C TYR A 133 1.89 15.73 17.48
N ALA A 134 1.77 15.87 18.81
CA ALA A 134 2.31 17.07 19.47
C ALA A 134 3.84 17.05 19.49
N VAL A 135 4.46 15.88 19.70
CA VAL A 135 5.91 15.73 19.62
C VAL A 135 6.40 16.04 18.20
N GLU A 136 5.72 15.51 17.17
CA GLU A 136 6.02 15.81 15.77
C GLU A 136 5.89 17.30 15.46
N ALA A 137 4.82 17.95 15.93
CA ALA A 137 4.60 19.39 15.73
C ALA A 137 5.65 20.26 16.44
N ILE A 138 6.09 19.88 17.64
CA ILE A 138 7.10 20.64 18.41
C ILE A 138 8.49 20.49 17.79
N VAL A 139 8.86 19.28 17.37
CA VAL A 139 10.19 19.00 16.79
C VAL A 139 10.27 19.52 15.34
N SER A 140 9.21 19.35 14.54
CA SER A 140 9.17 19.85 13.16
C SER A 140 9.27 21.38 13.08
N ARG A 141 8.84 22.11 14.11
CA ARG A 141 9.06 23.57 14.20
C ARG A 141 10.52 23.96 14.45
N ARG A 142 11.34 23.07 15.04
CA ARG A 142 12.77 23.34 15.32
C ARG A 142 13.72 22.86 14.22
N VAL A 143 13.38 21.76 13.54
CA VAL A 143 14.29 21.07 12.59
C VAL A 143 13.72 21.06 11.15
N GLY A 144 12.44 21.37 10.97
CA GLY A 144 11.69 21.08 9.75
C GLY A 144 12.10 21.87 8.51
N GLU A 145 12.80 23.00 8.63
CA GLU A 145 13.24 23.75 7.45
C GLU A 145 14.32 23.01 6.64
N MET A 146 15.28 22.34 7.32
CA MET A 146 16.33 21.59 6.62
C MET A 146 15.77 20.32 5.97
N GLN A 147 14.93 19.56 6.69
CA GLN A 147 14.32 18.34 6.16
C GLN A 147 13.32 18.63 5.04
N ARG A 148 12.52 19.71 5.11
CA ARG A 148 11.63 20.09 3.99
C ARG A 148 12.41 20.46 2.73
N ARG A 149 13.57 21.11 2.87
CA ARG A 149 14.45 21.43 1.73
C ARG A 149 15.10 20.16 1.13
N GLU A 150 15.54 19.22 1.96
CA GLU A 150 16.04 17.92 1.48
C GLU A 150 14.94 17.06 0.83
N THR A 151 13.76 16.99 1.42
CA THR A 151 12.64 16.23 0.84
C THR A 151 12.14 16.86 -0.46
N ALA A 152 12.11 18.20 -0.53
CA ALA A 152 11.76 18.92 -1.76
C ALA A 152 12.80 18.72 -2.87
N SER A 153 14.10 18.68 -2.53
CA SER A 153 15.16 18.41 -3.52
C SER A 153 15.18 16.94 -3.97
N GLN A 154 14.76 16.00 -3.10
CA GLN A 154 14.68 14.56 -3.41
C GLN A 154 13.34 14.14 -4.04
N ALA A 155 12.29 14.97 -4.00
CA ALA A 155 10.96 14.64 -4.53
C ALA A 155 10.96 14.26 -6.01
N SER A 156 11.85 14.87 -6.81
CA SER A 156 12.04 14.58 -8.24
C SER A 156 13.16 13.58 -8.53
N THR A 157 13.86 13.07 -7.51
CA THR A 157 14.94 12.09 -7.71
C THR A 157 14.36 10.69 -7.89
N VAL A 158 14.77 10.05 -8.99
CA VAL A 158 14.60 8.61 -9.22
C VAL A 158 15.97 8.01 -9.03
N GLU A 159 16.14 7.21 -7.98
CA GLU A 159 17.41 6.55 -7.70
C GLU A 159 17.43 5.18 -8.38
N ASP A 160 18.45 4.91 -9.19
CA ASP A 160 18.64 3.57 -9.75
C ASP A 160 18.93 2.59 -8.61
N THR A 161 17.91 1.81 -8.28
CA THR A 161 17.91 0.98 -7.08
C THR A 161 18.40 -0.42 -7.45
N PRO A 162 19.47 -0.93 -6.83
CA PRO A 162 19.97 -2.27 -7.11
C PRO A 162 18.87 -3.32 -6.98
N LEU A 163 18.90 -4.32 -7.86
CA LEU A 163 17.90 -5.39 -7.89
C LEU A 163 17.68 -6.04 -6.52
N HIS A 164 18.78 -6.35 -5.83
CA HIS A 164 18.78 -6.89 -4.47
C HIS A 164 17.91 -6.06 -3.51
N THR A 165 18.11 -4.74 -3.47
CA THR A 165 17.36 -3.84 -2.59
C THR A 165 15.87 -3.82 -2.93
N ARG A 166 15.51 -3.90 -4.22
CA ARG A 166 14.09 -3.97 -4.64
C ARG A 166 13.44 -5.30 -4.24
N ILE A 167 14.20 -6.39 -4.28
CA ILE A 167 13.77 -7.70 -3.78
C ILE A 167 13.56 -7.65 -2.27
N GLU A 168 14.49 -7.09 -1.50
CA GLU A 168 14.33 -6.91 -0.06
C GLU A 168 13.09 -6.07 0.28
N GLN A 169 12.92 -4.92 -0.37
CA GLN A 169 11.76 -4.03 -0.18
C GLN A 169 10.45 -4.76 -0.49
N MET A 170 10.38 -5.51 -1.59
CA MET A 170 9.22 -6.35 -1.91
C MET A 170 8.93 -7.37 -0.80
N LEU A 171 9.95 -8.07 -0.32
CA LEU A 171 9.77 -9.06 0.74
C LEU A 171 9.31 -8.39 2.04
N THR A 172 9.80 -7.18 2.35
CA THR A 172 9.30 -6.37 3.46
C THR A 172 7.85 -5.96 3.27
N GLU A 173 7.44 -5.49 2.09
CA GLU A 173 6.03 -5.18 1.77
C GLU A 173 5.11 -6.39 2.00
N SER A 174 5.52 -7.59 1.58
CA SER A 174 4.74 -8.80 1.88
C SER A 174 4.65 -9.05 3.39
N ARG A 175 5.76 -8.89 4.12
CA ARG A 175 5.82 -9.08 5.59
C ARG A 175 5.07 -8.01 6.41
N VAL A 176 4.75 -6.86 5.81
CA VAL A 176 3.86 -5.86 6.41
C VAL A 176 2.44 -6.41 6.46
N ILE A 177 1.99 -7.10 5.41
CA ILE A 177 0.60 -7.58 5.30
C ILE A 177 0.43 -8.97 5.93
N LEU A 178 1.42 -9.85 5.75
CA LEU A 178 1.31 -11.28 6.05
C LEU A 178 0.91 -11.61 7.51
N PRO A 179 1.51 -11.03 8.56
CA PRO A 179 1.13 -11.33 9.95
C PRO A 179 -0.34 -11.05 10.24
N GLY A 180 -0.89 -9.99 9.64
CA GLY A 180 -2.30 -9.65 9.84
C GLY A 180 -3.26 -10.60 9.18
N VAL A 181 -2.97 -11.04 7.95
CA VAL A 181 -3.79 -12.05 7.28
C VAL A 181 -3.79 -13.36 8.07
N GLN A 182 -2.65 -13.74 8.66
CA GLN A 182 -2.54 -14.91 9.54
C GLN A 182 -3.36 -14.76 10.81
N ALA A 183 -3.30 -13.58 11.46
CA ALA A 183 -4.10 -13.30 12.64
C ALA A 183 -5.60 -13.34 12.33
N LEU A 184 -6.03 -12.64 11.26
CA LEU A 184 -7.42 -12.62 10.79
C LEU A 184 -7.95 -14.03 10.54
N PHE A 185 -7.18 -14.87 9.82
CA PHE A 185 -7.55 -16.26 9.59
C PHE A 185 -7.80 -17.02 10.91
N GLY A 186 -6.89 -16.88 11.89
CA GLY A 186 -7.04 -17.51 13.19
C GLY A 186 -8.30 -17.04 13.94
N PHE A 187 -8.58 -15.73 13.92
CA PHE A 187 -9.77 -15.17 14.56
C PHE A 187 -11.06 -15.60 13.86
N GLN A 188 -11.09 -15.63 12.52
CA GLN A 188 -12.24 -16.10 11.76
C GLN A 188 -12.57 -17.58 12.05
N LEU A 189 -11.54 -18.43 12.23
CA LEU A 189 -11.75 -19.81 12.65
C LEU A 189 -12.29 -19.90 14.08
N ALA A 190 -11.78 -19.08 15.00
CA ALA A 190 -12.26 -19.02 16.37
C ALA A 190 -13.75 -18.63 16.44
N ILE A 191 -14.20 -17.69 15.60
CA ILE A 191 -15.60 -17.26 15.52
C ILE A 191 -16.53 -18.46 15.24
N VAL A 192 -16.14 -19.37 14.35
CA VAL A 192 -16.97 -20.54 13.96
C VAL A 192 -17.25 -21.47 15.15
N LEU A 193 -16.38 -21.45 16.17
CA LEU A 193 -16.51 -22.28 17.37
C LEU A 193 -17.37 -21.64 18.47
N THR A 194 -17.93 -20.44 18.24
CA THR A 194 -18.74 -19.73 19.24
C THR A 194 -20.21 -20.11 19.16
N ASN A 195 -20.88 -20.19 20.32
CA ASN A 195 -22.34 -20.33 20.41
C ASN A 195 -23.08 -19.21 19.64
N ALA A 196 -22.48 -18.01 19.64
CA ALA A 196 -23.00 -16.84 18.96
C ALA A 196 -23.02 -17.00 17.43
N PHE A 197 -22.11 -17.81 16.86
CA PHE A 197 -22.04 -18.11 15.42
C PHE A 197 -23.09 -19.14 14.99
N GLU A 198 -23.46 -20.08 15.87
CA GLU A 198 -24.49 -21.08 15.57
C GLU A 198 -25.87 -20.45 15.32
N ARG A 199 -26.16 -19.34 16.01
CA ARG A 199 -27.44 -18.62 15.95
C ARG A 199 -27.55 -17.65 14.77
N VAL A 200 -26.48 -17.46 13.99
CA VAL A 200 -26.46 -16.49 12.88
C VAL A 200 -27.16 -17.09 11.65
N PRO A 201 -27.86 -16.27 10.83
CA PRO A 201 -28.46 -16.74 9.58
C PRO A 201 -27.50 -17.52 8.67
N GLY A 202 -28.02 -18.52 7.97
CA GLY A 202 -27.23 -19.37 7.05
C GLY A 202 -26.52 -18.59 5.95
N THR A 203 -27.12 -17.48 5.48
CA THR A 203 -26.49 -16.55 4.52
C THR A 203 -25.21 -15.95 5.09
N SER A 204 -25.20 -15.49 6.33
CA SER A 204 -24.00 -14.97 6.99
C SER A 204 -22.95 -16.05 7.23
N LYS A 205 -23.36 -17.28 7.54
CA LYS A 205 -22.41 -18.42 7.64
C LYS A 205 -21.71 -18.71 6.31
N LEU A 206 -22.45 -18.64 5.20
CA LEU A 206 -21.88 -18.80 3.86
C LEU A 206 -20.92 -17.65 3.52
N VAL A 207 -21.31 -16.40 3.78
CA VAL A 207 -20.44 -15.23 3.56
C VAL A 207 -19.17 -15.32 4.40
N HIS A 208 -19.27 -15.73 5.67
CA HIS A 208 -18.11 -15.99 6.53
C HIS A 208 -17.19 -17.06 5.94
N GLY A 209 -17.73 -18.19 5.49
CA GLY A 209 -16.94 -19.25 4.87
C GLY A 209 -16.23 -18.79 3.59
N LEU A 210 -16.89 -17.98 2.75
CA LEU A 210 -16.28 -17.37 1.58
C LEU A 210 -15.18 -16.37 1.97
N ALA A 211 -15.43 -15.55 2.99
CA ALA A 211 -14.45 -14.59 3.52
C ALA A 211 -13.18 -15.29 4.03
N VAL A 212 -13.34 -16.39 4.78
CA VAL A 212 -12.22 -17.24 5.23
C VAL A 212 -11.43 -17.78 4.03
N GLY A 213 -12.12 -18.31 3.02
CA GLY A 213 -11.46 -18.82 1.81
C GLY A 213 -10.65 -17.74 1.06
N LEU A 214 -11.17 -16.52 1.02
CA LEU A 214 -10.49 -15.37 0.41
C LEU A 214 -9.28 -14.90 1.23
N VAL A 215 -9.38 -14.87 2.56
CA VAL A 215 -8.24 -14.57 3.45
C VAL A 215 -7.15 -15.64 3.32
N VAL A 216 -7.52 -16.91 3.25
CA VAL A 216 -6.57 -18.01 2.99
C VAL A 216 -5.90 -17.87 1.64
N LEU A 217 -6.65 -17.53 0.59
CA LEU A 217 -6.06 -17.27 -0.74
C LEU A 217 -5.07 -16.10 -0.69
N ALA A 218 -5.41 -15.00 -0.02
CA ALA A 218 -4.50 -13.88 0.18
C ALA A 218 -3.23 -14.31 0.94
N MET A 219 -3.36 -15.13 1.97
CA MET A 219 -2.23 -15.68 2.74
C MET A 219 -1.30 -16.51 1.85
N ILE A 220 -1.85 -17.41 1.04
CA ILE A 220 -1.07 -18.24 0.10
C ILE A 220 -0.30 -17.36 -0.88
N LEU A 221 -0.95 -16.35 -1.46
CA LEU A 221 -0.32 -15.42 -2.41
C LEU A 221 0.80 -14.57 -1.77
N LEU A 222 0.65 -14.16 -0.50
CA LEU A 222 1.68 -13.40 0.23
C LEU A 222 2.86 -14.27 0.66
N MET A 223 2.64 -15.55 0.96
CA MET A 223 3.70 -16.51 1.30
C MET A 223 4.47 -17.00 0.06
N ALA A 224 3.82 -17.02 -1.10
CA ALA A 224 4.38 -17.55 -2.34
C ALA A 224 5.73 -16.92 -2.75
N PRO A 225 5.96 -15.58 -2.71
CA PRO A 225 7.25 -14.98 -3.03
C PRO A 225 8.45 -15.57 -2.26
N ALA A 226 8.32 -15.75 -0.95
CA ALA A 226 9.43 -16.27 -0.14
C ALA A 226 9.73 -17.73 -0.47
N ALA A 227 8.69 -18.54 -0.69
CA ALA A 227 8.83 -19.93 -1.11
C ALA A 227 9.43 -20.02 -2.52
N TYR A 228 8.95 -19.20 -3.45
CA TYR A 228 9.40 -19.15 -4.83
C TYR A 228 10.87 -18.71 -4.94
N HIS A 229 11.29 -17.71 -4.17
CA HIS A 229 12.69 -17.27 -4.09
C HIS A 229 13.62 -18.40 -3.65
N ARG A 230 13.20 -19.16 -2.64
CA ARG A 230 13.99 -20.24 -2.06
C ARG A 230 14.03 -21.48 -2.96
N ILE A 231 12.91 -21.86 -3.58
CA ILE A 231 12.78 -23.12 -4.34
C ILE A 231 13.32 -22.98 -5.76
N VAL A 232 13.01 -21.89 -6.47
CA VAL A 232 13.35 -21.74 -7.89
C VAL A 232 14.69 -21.05 -8.09
N TYR A 233 14.99 -20.04 -7.26
CA TYR A 233 16.20 -19.22 -7.44
C TYR A 233 17.31 -19.53 -6.43
N ALA A 234 17.08 -20.48 -5.52
CA ALA A 234 18.03 -20.82 -4.43
C ALA A 234 18.50 -19.59 -3.62
N GLY A 235 17.68 -18.53 -3.56
CA GLY A 235 18.02 -17.27 -2.91
C GLY A 235 18.81 -16.27 -3.77
N SER A 236 18.98 -16.53 -5.07
CA SER A 236 19.68 -15.63 -6.00
C SER A 236 18.77 -14.51 -6.51
N ASP A 237 19.32 -13.32 -6.67
CA ASP A 237 18.57 -12.17 -7.18
C ASP A 237 18.30 -12.29 -8.68
N ALA A 238 17.02 -12.31 -9.08
CA ALA A 238 16.60 -12.39 -10.47
C ALA A 238 15.50 -11.35 -10.82
N PRO A 239 15.58 -10.65 -11.97
CA PRO A 239 14.54 -9.71 -12.40
C PRO A 239 13.17 -10.37 -12.58
N GLU A 240 13.13 -11.60 -13.07
CA GLU A 240 11.90 -12.39 -13.29
C GLU A 240 11.21 -12.70 -11.95
N PHE A 241 12.00 -13.04 -10.93
CA PHE A 241 11.53 -13.25 -9.57
C PHE A 241 10.80 -12.00 -9.04
N LEU A 242 11.40 -10.81 -9.23
CA LEU A 242 10.82 -9.55 -8.76
C LEU A 242 9.47 -9.24 -9.43
N GLN A 243 9.34 -9.54 -10.73
CA GLN A 243 8.10 -9.31 -11.49
C GLN A 243 6.98 -10.23 -11.01
N VAL A 244 7.24 -11.54 -10.93
CA VAL A 244 6.26 -12.54 -10.48
C VAL A 244 5.85 -12.27 -9.03
N SER A 245 6.82 -12.10 -8.13
CA SER A 245 6.55 -11.83 -6.72
C SER A 245 5.83 -10.51 -6.52
N GLY A 246 6.15 -9.50 -7.33
CA GLY A 246 5.46 -8.23 -7.27
C GLY A 246 4.01 -8.32 -7.69
N TRP A 247 3.72 -9.09 -8.73
CA TRP A 247 2.36 -9.38 -9.13
C TRP A 247 1.59 -10.16 -8.05
N LEU A 248 2.22 -11.17 -7.43
CA LEU A 248 1.60 -11.96 -6.35
C LEU A 248 1.20 -11.10 -5.16
N VAL A 249 2.08 -10.20 -4.69
CA VAL A 249 1.77 -9.28 -3.57
C VAL A 249 0.63 -8.34 -3.93
N ALA A 250 0.65 -7.76 -5.13
CA ALA A 250 -0.44 -6.88 -5.59
C ALA A 250 -1.75 -7.65 -5.83
N ALA A 251 -1.69 -8.89 -6.28
CA ALA A 251 -2.86 -9.73 -6.48
C ALA A 251 -3.48 -10.18 -5.15
N ALA A 252 -2.67 -10.35 -4.10
CA ALA A 252 -3.13 -10.79 -2.78
C ALA A 252 -4.05 -9.78 -2.07
N THR A 253 -3.90 -8.49 -2.34
CA THR A 253 -4.74 -7.45 -1.72
C THR A 253 -6.19 -7.49 -2.21
N LEU A 254 -6.45 -8.07 -3.39
CA LEU A 254 -7.81 -8.24 -3.92
C LEU A 254 -8.65 -9.22 -3.07
N PRO A 255 -8.28 -10.51 -2.95
CA PRO A 255 -9.04 -11.43 -2.12
C PRO A 255 -9.05 -10.97 -0.65
N LEU A 256 -7.99 -10.33 -0.15
CA LEU A 256 -8.00 -9.73 1.18
C LEU A 256 -9.10 -8.67 1.34
N ALA A 257 -9.28 -7.78 0.36
CA ALA A 257 -10.31 -6.75 0.41
C ALA A 257 -11.72 -7.34 0.44
N PHE A 258 -11.97 -8.36 -0.38
CA PHE A 258 -13.26 -9.07 -0.39
C PHE A 258 -13.49 -9.87 0.90
N GLY A 259 -12.44 -10.50 1.46
CA GLY A 259 -12.49 -11.22 2.73
C GLY A 259 -12.88 -10.29 3.87
N LEU A 260 -12.17 -9.17 4.03
CA LEU A 260 -12.47 -8.16 5.04
C LEU A 260 -13.87 -7.54 4.87
N ALA A 261 -14.32 -7.32 3.63
CA ALA A 261 -15.69 -6.84 3.37
C ALA A 261 -16.73 -7.90 3.79
N GLY A 262 -16.47 -9.19 3.55
CA GLY A 262 -17.31 -10.29 4.01
C GLY A 262 -17.38 -10.39 5.54
N ASP A 263 -16.25 -10.28 6.23
CA ASP A 263 -16.23 -10.25 7.71
C ASP A 263 -16.99 -9.03 8.24
N THR A 264 -16.81 -7.88 7.60
CA THR A 264 -17.55 -6.65 7.92
C THR A 264 -19.06 -6.85 7.75
N TYR A 265 -19.51 -7.50 6.66
CA TYR A 265 -20.93 -7.84 6.48
C TYR A 265 -21.45 -8.66 7.66
N VAL A 266 -20.76 -9.76 7.99
CA VAL A 266 -21.17 -10.72 9.00
C VAL A 266 -21.26 -10.07 10.38
N VAL A 267 -20.24 -9.28 10.74
CA VAL A 267 -20.16 -8.61 12.03
C VAL A 267 -21.19 -7.49 12.13
N PHE A 268 -21.28 -6.59 11.15
CA PHE A 268 -22.28 -5.52 11.19
C PHE A 268 -23.72 -6.04 11.16
N ALA A 269 -24.00 -7.08 10.38
CA ALA A 269 -25.31 -7.71 10.36
C ALA A 269 -25.68 -8.30 11.72
N LYS A 270 -24.70 -8.84 12.46
CA LYS A 270 -24.90 -9.32 13.83
C LYS A 270 -25.10 -8.17 14.82
N ILE A 271 -24.26 -7.14 14.78
CA ILE A 271 -24.32 -6.01 15.72
C ILE A 271 -25.66 -5.26 15.61
N THR A 272 -26.10 -5.03 14.38
CA THR A 272 -27.29 -4.22 14.07
C THR A 272 -28.56 -5.04 13.87
N GLU A 273 -28.46 -6.37 13.95
CA GLU A 273 -29.55 -7.32 13.70
C GLU A 273 -30.24 -7.11 12.33
N SER A 274 -29.48 -6.59 11.35
CA SER A 274 -30.00 -6.21 10.03
C SER A 274 -29.02 -6.51 8.90
N ALA A 275 -29.50 -7.24 7.91
CA ALA A 275 -28.70 -7.61 6.74
C ALA A 275 -28.39 -6.39 5.84
N SER A 276 -29.27 -5.38 5.80
CA SER A 276 -29.08 -4.21 4.93
C SER A 276 -27.98 -3.28 5.45
N SER A 277 -27.89 -3.08 6.77
CA SER A 277 -26.78 -2.35 7.40
C SER A 277 -25.47 -3.09 7.26
N GLY A 278 -25.48 -4.42 7.42
CA GLY A 278 -24.32 -5.28 7.12
C GLY A 278 -23.84 -5.11 5.68
N ALA A 279 -24.76 -5.17 4.71
CA ALA A 279 -24.44 -4.98 3.30
C ALA A 279 -23.91 -3.57 2.99
N ALA A 280 -24.49 -2.54 3.59
CA ALA A 280 -24.02 -1.16 3.44
C ALA A 280 -22.60 -0.98 4.00
N ALA A 281 -22.33 -1.51 5.20
CA ALA A 281 -21.01 -1.45 5.82
C ALA A 281 -19.96 -2.20 4.99
N ALA A 282 -20.30 -3.41 4.51
CA ALA A 282 -19.43 -4.20 3.64
C ALA A 282 -19.14 -3.50 2.31
N LEU A 283 -20.14 -2.85 1.71
CA LEU A 283 -19.95 -2.08 0.48
C LEU A 283 -19.02 -0.88 0.71
N VAL A 284 -19.21 -0.14 1.81
CA VAL A 284 -18.34 0.98 2.17
C VAL A 284 -16.91 0.49 2.40
N ALA A 285 -16.74 -0.58 3.19
CA ALA A 285 -15.45 -1.22 3.41
C ALA A 285 -14.78 -1.61 2.08
N LEU A 286 -15.52 -2.29 1.20
CA LEU A 286 -14.99 -2.73 -0.09
C LEU A 286 -14.58 -1.55 -0.98
N VAL A 287 -15.39 -0.49 -1.04
CA VAL A 287 -15.09 0.74 -1.80
C VAL A 287 -13.84 1.42 -1.25
N VAL A 288 -13.68 1.51 0.07
CA VAL A 288 -12.49 2.09 0.70
C VAL A 288 -11.25 1.24 0.42
N LEU A 289 -11.33 -0.08 0.63
CA LEU A 289 -10.21 -1.00 0.46
C LEU A 289 -9.75 -1.06 -1.01
N LEU A 290 -10.66 -1.29 -1.95
CA LEU A 290 -10.33 -1.29 -3.38
C LEU A 290 -9.94 0.10 -3.88
N GLY A 291 -10.59 1.14 -3.36
CA GLY A 291 -10.30 2.53 -3.66
C GLY A 291 -8.85 2.89 -3.34
N LEU A 292 -8.42 2.57 -2.12
CA LEU A 292 -7.07 2.85 -1.64
C LEU A 292 -6.01 1.92 -2.23
N TRP A 293 -6.27 0.62 -2.30
CA TRP A 293 -5.26 -0.37 -2.70
C TRP A 293 -5.12 -0.54 -4.21
N HIS A 294 -6.16 -0.25 -5.00
CA HIS A 294 -6.14 -0.47 -6.45
C HIS A 294 -6.49 0.77 -7.26
N VAL A 295 -7.61 1.44 -6.97
CA VAL A 295 -8.07 2.57 -7.80
C VAL A 295 -7.10 3.75 -7.70
N TYR A 296 -6.71 4.15 -6.49
CA TYR A 296 -5.75 5.23 -6.26
C TYR A 296 -4.40 4.99 -6.96
N PRO A 297 -3.69 3.88 -6.74
CA PRO A 297 -2.39 3.69 -7.38
C PRO A 297 -2.49 3.48 -8.90
N LEU A 298 -3.55 2.85 -9.41
CA LEU A 298 -3.76 2.74 -10.86
C LEU A 298 -4.06 4.11 -11.50
N ALA A 299 -4.82 4.97 -10.84
CA ALA A 299 -5.10 6.32 -11.32
C ALA A 299 -3.83 7.16 -11.39
N VAL A 300 -2.96 7.09 -10.37
CA VAL A 300 -1.67 7.79 -10.37
C VAL A 300 -0.76 7.27 -11.48
N ARG A 301 -0.69 5.94 -11.67
CA ARG A 301 0.08 5.34 -12.77
C ARG A 301 -0.37 5.83 -14.14
N ARG A 302 -1.68 5.86 -14.40
CA ARG A 302 -2.26 6.31 -15.68
C ARG A 302 -1.96 7.79 -15.95
N ARG A 303 -2.08 8.65 -14.93
CA ARG A 303 -1.78 10.09 -15.06
C ARG A 303 -0.32 10.34 -15.43
N ARG A 304 0.62 9.67 -14.74
CA ARG A 304 2.04 9.81 -15.06
C ARG A 304 2.40 9.29 -16.45
N GLN A 305 1.80 8.17 -16.87
CA GLN A 305 2.02 7.66 -18.23
C GLN A 305 1.55 8.68 -19.28
N ALA A 306 0.40 9.33 -19.06
CA ALA A 306 -0.09 10.39 -19.95
C ALA A 306 0.87 11.60 -19.99
N GLU A 307 1.37 12.05 -18.83
CA GLU A 307 2.35 13.15 -18.75
C GLU A 307 3.66 12.83 -19.49
N ILE A 308 4.21 11.62 -19.31
CA ILE A 308 5.42 11.17 -19.99
C ILE A 308 5.19 11.08 -21.50
N SER A 309 4.04 10.56 -21.94
CA SER A 309 3.67 10.51 -23.35
C SER A 309 3.61 11.92 -23.97
N VAL A 310 3.01 12.88 -23.28
CA VAL A 310 2.94 14.28 -23.73
C VAL A 310 4.34 14.91 -23.79
N GLN A 311 5.18 14.69 -22.78
CA GLN A 311 6.56 15.21 -22.78
C GLN A 311 7.42 14.60 -23.88
N ARG A 312 7.29 13.29 -24.14
CA ARG A 312 7.98 12.65 -25.27
C ARG A 312 7.53 13.22 -26.60
N LEU A 313 6.22 13.38 -26.81
CA LEU A 313 5.67 13.98 -28.03
C LEU A 313 6.13 15.43 -28.20
N ALA A 314 6.12 16.23 -27.13
CA ALA A 314 6.63 17.61 -27.16
C ALA A 314 8.13 17.67 -27.46
N GLY A 315 8.93 16.75 -26.90
CA GLY A 315 10.36 16.62 -27.18
C GLY A 315 10.65 16.19 -28.62
N GLU A 316 9.92 15.21 -29.16
CA GLU A 316 10.03 14.79 -30.56
C GLU A 316 9.60 15.91 -31.52
N LEU A 317 8.52 16.63 -31.22
CA LEU A 317 8.09 17.80 -31.99
C LEU A 317 9.14 18.92 -31.95
N PHE A 318 9.71 19.21 -30.79
CA PHE A 318 10.78 20.20 -30.65
C PHE A 318 12.01 19.80 -31.47
N HIS A 319 12.45 18.54 -31.36
CA HIS A 319 13.58 18.04 -32.13
C HIS A 319 13.29 18.06 -33.64
N TYR A 320 12.07 17.70 -34.07
CA TYR A 320 11.65 17.76 -35.46
C TYR A 320 11.62 19.21 -36.00
N ILE A 321 11.07 20.16 -35.24
CA ILE A 321 11.00 21.58 -35.64
C ILE A 321 12.41 22.19 -35.71
N VAL A 322 13.25 21.94 -34.70
CA VAL A 322 14.64 22.44 -34.68
C VAL A 322 15.47 21.84 -35.80
N PHE A 323 15.34 20.54 -36.08
CA PHE A 323 16.07 19.87 -37.15
C PHE A 323 15.59 20.30 -38.55
N ARG A 324 14.29 20.58 -38.71
CA ARG A 324 13.72 21.10 -39.97
C ARG A 324 14.01 22.59 -40.20
N ALA A 325 14.26 23.36 -39.14
CA ALA A 325 14.66 24.77 -39.21
C ALA A 325 16.18 24.98 -39.32
N GLY A 326 16.98 23.90 -39.36
CA GLY A 326 18.40 23.98 -39.67
C GLY A 326 18.62 24.54 -41.08
N PRO A 327 19.60 25.43 -41.29
CA PRO A 327 19.72 26.18 -42.53
C PRO A 327 19.92 25.23 -43.71
N HIS A 328 19.07 25.37 -44.73
CA HIS A 328 19.45 24.98 -46.09
C HIS A 328 20.71 25.77 -46.44
N CYS A 329 21.87 25.11 -46.37
CA CYS A 329 23.04 25.56 -47.08
C CYS A 329 22.75 25.38 -48.57
N ASP A 330 22.14 26.41 -49.18
CA ASP A 330 22.10 26.58 -50.62
C ASP A 330 23.54 26.83 -51.09
N GLY A 331 24.18 25.75 -51.53
CA GLY A 331 25.38 25.83 -52.34
C GLY A 331 24.98 26.07 -53.78
N GLU A 332 25.18 27.29 -54.27
CA GLU A 332 25.35 27.52 -55.71
C GLU A 332 26.40 28.60 -56.02
N GLY A 333 27.37 28.21 -56.85
CA GLY A 333 28.03 29.09 -57.80
C GLY A 333 29.49 29.47 -57.50
N LYS A 334 30.46 28.78 -58.13
CA LYS A 334 31.20 29.21 -59.34
C LYS A 334 32.50 28.40 -59.51
N GLY A 335 32.75 27.89 -60.71
CA GLY A 335 33.91 27.05 -61.02
C GLY A 335 35.23 27.80 -61.17
N ASP A 336 36.34 27.07 -61.12
CA ASP A 336 37.31 26.98 -62.22
C ASP A 336 38.45 25.99 -61.90
N ASN A 337 39.06 25.48 -62.97
CA ASN A 337 40.23 24.60 -63.06
C ASN A 337 41.35 24.86 -62.04
N LEU A 338 42.05 23.80 -61.62
CA LEU A 338 43.49 23.56 -61.90
C LEU A 338 44.05 22.30 -61.18
N ARG A 339 44.94 21.61 -61.92
CA ARG A 339 45.83 20.51 -61.52
C ARG A 339 46.53 20.73 -60.16
N SER A 340 46.78 19.64 -59.44
CA SER A 340 48.14 19.09 -59.19
C SER A 340 48.22 18.28 -57.89
N GLY A 341 48.74 17.04 -57.99
CA GLY A 341 49.77 16.51 -57.10
C GLY A 341 49.42 16.05 -55.68
N GLY A 342 49.56 14.74 -55.45
CA GLY A 342 50.33 14.24 -54.29
C GLY A 342 49.56 13.73 -53.07
N GLY A 343 49.54 12.40 -52.91
CA GLY A 343 50.17 11.81 -51.74
C GLY A 343 49.32 11.43 -50.51
N VAL A 344 49.27 10.11 -50.30
CA VAL A 344 49.54 9.40 -49.03
C VAL A 344 48.39 9.15 -48.04
N ALA A 345 48.11 7.84 -47.89
CA ALA A 345 47.74 7.08 -46.67
C ALA A 345 46.49 7.46 -45.85
N SER A 346 45.89 6.61 -45.02
CA SER A 346 45.74 5.16 -44.91
C SER A 346 44.71 4.98 -43.79
N LEU A 347 43.81 4.00 -43.90
CA LEU A 347 43.50 2.98 -42.86
C LEU A 347 42.09 2.39 -43.01
N ARG A 348 42.11 1.13 -43.46
CA ARG A 348 41.32 -0.04 -43.05
C ARG A 348 39.86 0.12 -42.55
N ARG A 349 38.98 -0.45 -43.38
CA ARG A 349 37.69 -1.14 -43.10
C ARG A 349 37.79 -2.22 -41.98
N PRO A 350 36.75 -3.05 -41.73
CA PRO A 350 35.29 -2.87 -41.56
C PRO A 350 34.78 -3.59 -40.28
N PHE A 351 33.50 -3.51 -39.90
CA PHE A 351 32.77 -4.73 -39.45
C PHE A 351 31.25 -4.55 -39.53
N SER A 352 30.65 -5.48 -40.26
CA SER A 352 29.21 -5.76 -40.40
C SER A 352 28.83 -6.80 -39.34
N GLY A 353 27.63 -6.72 -38.77
CA GLY A 353 27.15 -7.72 -37.83
C GLY A 353 25.64 -7.60 -37.55
N SER A 354 24.84 -8.19 -38.44
CA SER A 354 23.42 -8.48 -38.20
C SER A 354 23.26 -9.65 -37.22
N LEU A 355 22.29 -9.61 -36.30
CA LEU A 355 21.69 -10.79 -35.65
C LEU A 355 20.23 -10.43 -35.32
N ARG A 356 19.25 -10.83 -36.15
CA ARG A 356 18.41 -12.06 -36.07
C ARG A 356 17.67 -12.25 -34.75
N ILE A 357 16.36 -11.99 -34.81
CA ILE A 357 15.31 -12.45 -33.89
C ILE A 357 14.72 -13.73 -34.50
N THR A 358 14.63 -14.81 -33.72
CA THR A 358 13.80 -15.98 -34.03
C THR A 358 13.19 -16.52 -32.75
N ALA A 359 11.85 -16.62 -32.81
CA ALA A 359 10.90 -17.53 -32.16
C ALA A 359 11.05 -17.86 -30.68
#